data_AF-A0A0T5VJS4-F1
#
_entry.id   AF-A0A0T5VJS4-F1
#
_cell.length_a   1.000
_cell.length_b   1.000
_cell.length_c   1.000
_cell.angle_alpha   90.00
_cell.angle_beta   90.00
_cell.angle_gamma   90.00
#
_symmetry.space_group_name_H-M   'P 1'
#
loop_
_entity.id
_entity.type
_entity.pdbx_description
1 polymer ?
#
loop_
_entity_poly.entity_id
_entity_poly.type
_entity_poly.pdbx_seq_one_letter_code
_entity_poly.pdbx_strand_id
1 'polypeptide(L)'
;MASNDPKVQAKVFLYELNNTRHEYGFSATEEWTLDLATNNQKKDLENKYYPLLSLTIAPENIIGMLDLLQEKLGTAVANIRDNLNPKKISKESVNLLAYCTGRLKY
;
A
#
# COMPACT_ATOMS: atom_id res chain seq x y z
N MET A 1 7.01 -18.51 7.41
CA MET A 1 7.83 -18.05 6.27
C MET A 1 6.94 -17.18 5.41
N ALA A 2 7.16 -15.86 5.37
CA ALA A 2 6.44 -15.02 4.41
C ALA A 2 6.86 -15.48 3.01
N SER A 3 5.93 -16.07 2.28
CA SER A 3 6.18 -16.47 0.89
C SER A 3 6.52 -15.20 0.11
N ASN A 4 7.69 -15.20 -0.56
CA ASN A 4 8.08 -14.16 -1.52
C ASN A 4 7.21 -14.18 -2.80
N ASP A 5 6.16 -14.99 -2.82
CA ASP A 5 5.21 -15.05 -3.91
C ASP A 5 4.31 -13.79 -3.88
N PRO A 6 4.32 -12.95 -4.93
CA PRO A 6 3.56 -11.71 -4.97
C PRO A 6 2.05 -11.95 -4.88
N LYS A 7 1.54 -13.11 -5.30
CA LYS A 7 0.11 -13.43 -5.21
C LYS A 7 -0.33 -13.69 -3.78
N VAL A 8 0.50 -14.37 -2.99
CA VAL A 8 0.20 -14.56 -1.56
C VAL A 8 0.29 -13.22 -0.83
N GLN A 9 1.31 -12.42 -1.09
CA GLN A 9 1.47 -11.10 -0.48
C GLN A 9 0.30 -10.16 -0.80
N ALA A 10 -0.17 -10.13 -2.06
CA ALA A 10 -1.32 -9.32 -2.46
C ALA A 10 -2.60 -9.76 -1.74
N LYS A 11 -2.83 -11.08 -1.63
CA LYS A 11 -4.00 -11.61 -0.90
C LYS A 11 -3.99 -11.24 0.58
N VAL A 12 -2.84 -11.39 1.24
CA VAL A 12 -2.67 -11.01 2.65
C VAL A 12 -2.90 -9.50 2.80
N PHE A 13 -2.32 -8.68 1.94
CA PHE A 13 -2.49 -7.23 1.99
C PHE A 13 -3.95 -6.80 1.83
N LEU A 14 -4.68 -7.38 0.88
CA LEU A 14 -6.10 -7.10 0.68
C LEU A 14 -6.96 -7.56 1.87
N TYR A 15 -6.60 -8.69 2.50
CA TYR A 15 -7.28 -9.17 3.69
C TYR A 15 -7.09 -8.19 4.85
N GLU A 16 -5.86 -7.77 5.13
CA GLU A 16 -5.54 -6.79 6.17
C GLU A 16 -6.21 -5.44 5.93
N LEU A 17 -6.28 -4.99 4.66
CA LEU A 17 -6.99 -3.78 4.26
C LEU A 17 -8.48 -3.85 4.61
N ASN A 18 -9.14 -4.95 4.29
CA ASN A 18 -10.56 -5.13 4.59
C ASN A 18 -10.80 -5.23 6.09
N ASN A 19 -9.93 -5.92 6.82
CA ASN A 19 -10.02 -6.02 8.27
C ASN A 19 -9.84 -4.66 8.94
N THR A 20 -8.84 -3.90 8.52
CA THR A 20 -8.58 -2.55 9.04
C THR A 20 -9.75 -1.62 8.70
N ARG A 21 -10.29 -1.71 7.48
CA ARG A 21 -11.48 -0.96 7.09
C ARG A 21 -12.65 -1.24 8.05
N HIS A 22 -12.85 -2.50 8.41
CA HIS A 22 -13.89 -2.94 9.33
C HIS A 22 -13.63 -2.52 10.78
N GLU A 23 -12.42 -2.78 11.29
CA GLU A 23 -12.00 -2.49 12.67
C GLU A 23 -12.11 -1.00 13.00
N TYR A 24 -11.73 -0.13 12.06
CA TYR A 24 -11.75 1.32 12.25
C TYR A 24 -13.04 1.97 11.73
N GLY A 25 -14.03 1.18 11.28
CA GLY A 25 -15.35 1.68 10.87
C GLY A 25 -15.28 2.71 9.75
N PHE A 26 -14.53 2.41 8.67
CA PHE A 26 -14.45 3.31 7.52
C PHE A 26 -15.82 3.41 6.83
N SER A 27 -16.26 4.64 6.59
CA SER A 27 -17.47 4.95 5.84
C SER A 27 -17.33 4.59 4.35
N ALA A 28 -18.45 4.52 3.63
CA ALA A 28 -18.45 4.21 2.20
C ALA A 28 -17.69 5.26 1.36
N THR A 29 -17.59 6.49 1.84
CA THR A 29 -16.87 7.61 1.18
C THR A 29 -15.38 7.62 1.49
N GLU A 30 -14.91 6.83 2.45
CA GLU A 30 -13.48 6.73 2.77
C GLU A 30 -12.82 5.72 1.85
N GLU A 31 -11.90 6.22 1.02
CA GLU A 31 -11.16 5.43 0.05
C GLU A 31 -9.72 5.20 0.52
N TRP A 32 -9.19 4.02 0.20
CA TRP A 32 -7.79 3.73 0.42
C TRP A 32 -6.94 4.50 -0.58
N THR A 33 -5.99 5.28 -0.07
CA THR A 33 -4.88 5.81 -0.84
C THR A 33 -3.72 4.84 -0.69
N LEU A 34 -3.11 4.46 -1.82
CA LEU A 34 -1.93 3.62 -1.84
C LEU A 34 -0.71 4.44 -2.26
N ASP A 35 0.44 4.16 -1.67
CA ASP A 35 1.70 4.82 -2.03
C ASP A 35 2.89 3.85 -1.93
N LEU A 36 3.95 4.13 -2.68
CA LEU A 36 5.22 3.43 -2.61
C LEU A 36 6.27 4.34 -1.98
N ALA A 37 6.69 3.98 -0.78
CA ALA A 37 7.52 4.83 0.06
C ALA A 37 8.80 4.12 0.50
N THR A 38 9.90 4.87 0.55
CA THR A 38 11.09 4.48 1.29
C THR A 38 10.80 4.41 2.80
N ASN A 39 11.68 3.80 3.58
CA ASN A 39 11.51 3.73 5.03
C ASN A 39 11.38 5.10 5.71
N ASN A 40 12.04 6.14 5.19
CA ASN A 40 11.92 7.50 5.74
C ASN A 40 10.54 8.09 5.43
N GLN A 41 10.10 8.04 4.17
CA GLN A 41 8.78 8.52 3.76
C GLN A 41 7.65 7.77 4.46
N LYS A 42 7.82 6.46 4.70
CA LYS A 42 6.88 5.66 5.47
C LYS A 42 6.68 6.25 6.87
N LYS A 43 7.77 6.60 7.58
CA LYS A 43 7.68 7.20 8.93
C LYS A 43 6.92 8.52 8.90
N ASP A 44 7.15 9.36 7.89
CA ASP A 44 6.43 10.62 7.74
C ASP A 44 4.92 10.39 7.58
N LEU A 45 4.53 9.40 6.77
CA LEU A 45 3.13 9.03 6.58
C LEU A 45 2.50 8.39 7.82
N GLU A 46 3.25 7.54 8.54
CA GLU A 46 2.84 6.93 9.82
C GLU A 46 2.62 7.95 10.94
N ASN A 47 3.30 9.10 10.87
CA ASN A 47 3.10 10.21 11.79
C ASN A 47 1.92 11.10 11.39
N LYS A 48 1.48 11.04 10.12
CA LYS A 48 0.43 11.91 9.58
C LYS A 48 -0.94 11.25 9.52
N TYR A 49 -1.01 9.95 9.24
CA TYR A 49 -2.26 9.25 8.99
C TYR A 49 -2.43 8.04 9.92
N TYR A 50 -3.68 7.76 10.31
CA TYR A 50 -4.02 6.57 11.11
C TYR A 50 -5.47 6.10 10.85
N PRO A 51 -5.72 4.79 10.64
CA PRO A 51 -4.75 3.70 10.57
C PRO A 51 -3.94 3.74 9.26
N LEU A 52 -2.71 3.19 9.32
CA LEU A 52 -1.84 3.02 8.17
C LEU A 52 -1.34 1.58 8.13
N LEU A 53 -1.47 0.95 6.97
CA LEU A 53 -0.91 -0.37 6.70
C LEU A 53 0.33 -0.24 5.84
N SER A 54 1.31 -1.10 6.09
CA SER A 54 2.55 -1.15 5.33
C SER A 54 2.94 -2.58 5.02
N LEU A 55 3.38 -2.83 3.79
CA LEU A 55 3.95 -4.09 3.38
C LEU A 55 5.27 -3.84 2.65
N THR A 56 6.36 -4.41 3.15
CA THR A 56 7.66 -4.36 2.46
C THR A 56 7.65 -5.34 1.30
N ILE A 57 7.92 -4.88 0.09
CA ILE A 57 7.90 -5.68 -1.13
C ILE A 57 9.30 -5.69 -1.74
N ALA A 58 9.75 -6.85 -2.19
CA ALA A 58 11.00 -6.97 -2.96
C ALA A 58 10.84 -6.21 -4.29
N PRO A 59 11.84 -5.41 -4.74
CA PRO A 59 11.74 -4.59 -5.95
C PRO A 59 11.22 -5.35 -7.19
N GLU A 60 11.65 -6.59 -7.38
CA GLU A 60 11.25 -7.47 -8.48
C GLU A 60 9.76 -7.85 -8.45
N ASN A 61 9.12 -7.78 -7.29
CA ASN A 61 7.73 -8.18 -7.08
C ASN A 61 6.74 -7.00 -7.13
N ILE A 62 7.23 -5.74 -7.14
CA ILE A 62 6.37 -4.54 -7.07
C ILE A 62 5.37 -4.51 -8.22
N ILE A 63 5.82 -4.73 -9.46
CA ILE A 63 4.94 -4.65 -10.63
C ILE A 63 3.84 -5.71 -10.55
N GLY A 64 4.22 -6.96 -10.27
CA GLY A 64 3.26 -8.07 -10.14
C GLY A 64 2.28 -7.87 -8.98
N MET A 65 2.74 -7.30 -7.86
CA MET A 65 1.86 -6.89 -6.75
C MET A 65 0.85 -5.83 -7.20
N LEU A 66 1.30 -4.77 -7.89
CA LEU A 66 0.40 -3.73 -8.38
C LEU A 66 -0.61 -4.28 -9.39
N ASP A 67 -0.21 -5.17 -10.31
CA ASP A 67 -1.15 -5.80 -11.26
C ASP A 67 -2.29 -6.53 -10.53
N LEU A 68 -1.95 -7.33 -9.52
CA LEU A 68 -2.93 -8.09 -8.74
C LEU A 68 -3.84 -7.20 -7.90
N LEU A 69 -3.31 -6.09 -7.39
CA LEU A 69 -4.07 -5.14 -6.59
C LEU A 69 -4.98 -4.26 -7.47
N GLN A 70 -4.58 -3.96 -8.71
CA GLN A 70 -5.36 -3.13 -9.63
C GLN A 70 -6.76 -3.71 -9.89
N GLU A 71 -6.88 -5.03 -9.97
CA GLU A 71 -8.18 -5.70 -10.13
C GLU A 71 -9.17 -5.44 -8.97
N LYS A 72 -8.66 -5.09 -7.78
CA LYS A 72 -9.47 -4.92 -6.57
C LYS A 72 -9.55 -3.49 -6.06
N LEU A 73 -8.50 -2.70 -6.27
CA LEU A 73 -8.34 -1.34 -5.74
C LEU A 73 -8.41 -0.28 -6.85
N GLY A 74 -8.45 -0.70 -8.13
CA GLY A 74 -8.73 0.15 -9.28
C GLY A 74 -7.88 1.41 -9.32
N THR A 75 -8.53 2.57 -9.19
CA THR A 75 -7.93 3.91 -9.27
C THR A 75 -6.81 4.13 -8.26
N ALA A 76 -6.88 3.54 -7.07
CA ALA A 76 -5.84 3.71 -6.05
C ALA A 76 -4.48 3.16 -6.51
N VAL A 77 -4.49 2.08 -7.30
CA VAL A 77 -3.27 1.51 -7.90
C VAL A 77 -2.85 2.27 -9.15
N ALA A 78 -3.80 2.74 -9.96
CA ALA A 78 -3.49 3.55 -11.14
C ALA A 78 -2.66 4.79 -10.76
N ASN A 79 -3.04 5.48 -9.69
CA ASN A 79 -2.32 6.63 -9.16
C ASN A 79 -0.85 6.31 -8.81
N ILE A 80 -0.58 5.13 -8.25
CA ILE A 80 0.81 4.71 -8.01
C ILE A 80 1.53 4.50 -9.33
N ARG A 81 0.90 3.81 -10.29
CA ARG A 81 1.53 3.47 -11.58
C ARG A 81 1.93 4.69 -12.38
N ASP A 82 1.09 5.72 -12.41
CA ASP A 82 1.41 7.00 -13.07
C ASP A 82 2.60 7.71 -12.41
N ASN A 83 2.78 7.56 -11.09
CA ASN A 83 3.88 8.14 -10.34
C ASN A 83 5.11 7.23 -10.22
N LEU A 84 4.99 5.97 -10.65
CA LEU A 84 6.05 4.97 -10.57
C LEU A 84 7.11 5.28 -11.61
N ASN A 85 8.23 5.86 -11.18
CA ASN A 85 9.40 5.96 -12.03
C ASN A 85 10.27 4.70 -11.85
N PRO A 86 10.31 3.77 -12.82
CA PRO A 86 11.06 2.52 -12.70
C PRO A 86 12.58 2.75 -12.52
N LYS A 87 13.11 3.93 -12.88
CA LYS A 87 14.52 4.30 -12.64
C LYS A 87 14.80 4.72 -11.20
N LYS A 88 13.78 5.01 -10.40
CA LYS A 88 13.86 5.40 -8.98
C LYS A 88 13.58 4.24 -8.01
N ILE A 89 13.19 3.08 -8.51
CA ILE A 89 13.11 1.86 -7.69
C ILE A 89 14.58 1.43 -7.42
N SER A 90 15.18 2.09 -6.44
CA SER A 90 16.53 1.83 -5.96
C SER A 90 16.66 0.37 -5.48
N LYS A 91 17.89 -0.09 -5.29
CA LYS A 91 18.21 -1.37 -4.62
C LYS A 91 17.67 -1.48 -3.17
N GLU A 92 17.03 -0.44 -2.67
CA GLU A 92 16.43 -0.41 -1.34
C GLU A 92 14.99 -0.94 -1.40
N SER A 93 14.63 -1.75 -0.39
CA SER A 93 13.29 -2.28 -0.24
C SER A 93 12.26 -1.14 -0.16
N VAL A 94 11.27 -1.18 -1.04
CA VAL A 94 10.18 -0.21 -1.07
C VAL A 94 9.01 -0.77 -0.27
N ASN A 95 8.31 0.09 0.47
CA ASN A 95 7.12 -0.27 1.20
C ASN A 95 5.89 0.19 0.42
N LEU A 96 4.96 -0.74 0.19
CA LEU A 96 3.61 -0.40 -0.22
C LEU A 96 2.82 -0.01 1.03
N LEU A 97 2.31 1.22 1.02
CA LEU A 97 1.54 1.78 2.10
C LEU A 97 0.08 1.90 1.68
N ALA A 98 -0.82 1.78 2.64
CA ALA A 98 -2.21 2.11 2.48
C ALA A 98 -2.71 2.94 3.67
N TYR A 99 -3.32 4.07 3.38
CA TYR A 99 -3.87 4.99 4.37
C TYR A 99 -5.10 5.71 3.82
N CYS A 100 -5.89 6.32 4.69
CA CYS A 100 -7.00 7.18 4.30
C CYS A 100 -6.60 8.65 4.49
N THR A 101 -6.67 9.46 3.44
CA THR A 101 -6.30 10.88 3.49
C THR A 101 -7.21 11.70 4.42
N GLY A 102 -8.45 11.25 4.62
CA GLY A 102 -9.41 11.84 5.56
C GLY A 102 -9.14 11.51 7.03
N ARG A 103 -8.26 10.55 7.34
CA ARG A 103 -7.94 10.15 8.72
C ARG A 103 -6.53 10.55 9.12
N LEU A 104 -6.42 11.77 9.63
CA LEU A 104 -5.19 12.30 10.20
C LEU A 104 -4.95 11.73 11.60
N LYS A 105 -3.68 11.53 11.93
CA LYS A 105 -3.21 11.16 13.26
C LYS A 105 -3.14 12.46 14.10
N TYR A 106 -3.91 12.49 15.19
CA TYR A 106 -3.95 13.61 16.15
C TYR A 106 -2.87 13.47 17.21
#